data_AF-A0A255RET6-F1
#
_entry.id   AF-A0A255RET6-F1
#
_cell.length_a   1.000
_cell.length_b   1.000
_cell.length_c   1.000
_cell.angle_alpha   90.00
_cell.angle_beta   90.00
_cell.angle_gamma   90.00
#
_symmetry.space_group_name_H-M   'P 1'
#
loop_
_entity.id
_entity.type
_entity.pdbx_description
1 polymer ?
#
loop_
_entity_poly.entity_id
_entity_poly.type
_entity_poly.pdbx_seq_one_letter_code
_entity_poly.pdbx_strand_id
1 'polypeptide(L)'
;MISPELSRDASGRLAITLFDVPMESFLELTSEIQATFALEADSLPRSNLADRSVITLRRGEARIETAWDNWSGFIVTSLNESSDALVNEIYAWFGTA
;
A
#
# COMPACT_ATOMS: atom_id res chain seq x y z
N MET A 1 -11.01 5.42 14.14
CA MET A 1 -9.57 5.16 13.99
C MET A 1 -9.47 3.85 13.23
N ILE A 2 -9.04 3.88 11.98
CA ILE A 2 -8.88 2.67 11.17
C ILE A 2 -7.63 1.97 11.71
N SER A 3 -7.75 0.70 12.12
CA SER A 3 -6.61 -0.05 12.67
C SER A 3 -5.94 -0.83 11.54
N PRO A 4 -4.66 -0.60 11.24
CA PRO A 4 -3.95 -1.38 10.23
C PRO A 4 -3.73 -2.81 10.71
N GLU A 5 -3.97 -3.77 9.83
CA GLU A 5 -3.59 -5.17 10.03
C GLU A 5 -2.34 -5.50 9.22
N LEU A 6 -1.32 -6.08 9.88
CA LEU A 6 -0.11 -6.55 9.23
C LEU A 6 -0.16 -8.08 9.11
N SER A 7 -0.05 -8.60 7.88
CA SER A 7 -0.10 -10.04 7.61
C SER A 7 0.79 -10.41 6.42
N ARG A 8 0.90 -11.71 6.11
CA ARG A 8 1.47 -12.17 4.84
C ARG A 8 0.36 -12.69 3.94
N ASP A 9 0.39 -12.29 2.67
CA ASP A 9 -0.56 -12.77 1.67
C ASP A 9 -0.31 -14.26 1.30
N ALA A 10 -1.17 -14.83 0.46
CA ALA A 10 -1.04 -16.21 0.02
C ALA A 10 0.27 -16.50 -0.76
N SER A 11 0.94 -15.46 -1.28
CA SER A 11 2.23 -15.55 -1.95
C SER A 11 3.43 -15.37 -1.00
N GLY A 12 3.16 -15.16 0.29
CA GLY A 12 4.18 -14.94 1.32
C GLY A 12 4.69 -13.50 1.42
N ARG A 13 4.10 -12.55 0.69
CA ARG A 13 4.51 -11.13 0.72
C ARG A 13 3.92 -10.44 1.95
N LEU A 14 4.68 -9.52 2.53
CA LEU A 14 4.21 -8.74 3.67
C LEU A 14 3.19 -7.71 3.18
N ALA A 15 2.05 -7.62 3.84
CA ALA A 15 0.97 -6.73 3.47
C ALA A 15 0.39 -6.01 4.69
N ILE A 16 0.03 -4.74 4.50
CA ILE A 16 -0.81 -3.96 5.41
C ILE A 16 -2.19 -3.88 4.79
N THR A 17 -3.23 -4.12 5.58
CA THR A 17 -4.62 -3.91 5.17
C THR A 17 -5.27 -2.88 6.09
N LEU A 18 -5.90 -1.87 5.47
CA LEU A 18 -6.78 -0.90 6.11
C LEU A 18 -8.20 -1.15 5.60
N PHE A 19 -9.00 -1.80 6.44
CA PHE A 19 -10.40 -2.10 6.15
C PHE A 19 -11.27 -0.83 6.14
N ASP A 20 -12.38 -0.91 5.40
CA ASP A 20 -13.40 0.15 5.29
C ASP A 20 -12.87 1.50 4.79
N VAL A 21 -11.69 1.55 4.16
CA VAL A 21 -11.19 2.74 3.47
C VAL A 21 -12.00 2.93 2.19
N PRO A 22 -12.66 4.08 1.97
CA PRO A 22 -13.41 4.35 0.76
C PRO A 22 -12.46 4.58 -0.43
N MET A 23 -12.92 4.28 -1.65
CA MET A 23 -12.11 4.37 -2.88
C MET A 23 -11.56 5.79 -3.10
N GLU A 24 -12.32 6.81 -2.71
CA GLU A 24 -11.98 8.22 -2.84
C GLU A 24 -10.70 8.58 -2.09
N SER A 25 -10.39 7.88 -0.99
CA SER A 25 -9.17 8.07 -0.20
C SER A 25 -7.94 7.36 -0.79
N PHE A 26 -8.11 6.49 -1.81
CA PHE A 26 -7.00 5.70 -2.36
C PHE A 26 -5.86 6.57 -2.87
N LEU A 27 -6.16 7.59 -3.69
CA LEU A 27 -5.12 8.46 -4.25
C LEU A 27 -4.48 9.36 -3.19
N GLU A 28 -5.26 9.82 -2.22
CA GLU A 28 -4.77 10.65 -1.11
C GLU A 28 -3.77 9.85 -0.25
N LEU A 29 -4.17 8.69 0.25
CA LEU A 29 -3.30 7.82 1.06
C LEU A 29 -2.05 7.37 0.29
N THR A 30 -2.21 7.02 -0.99
CA THR A 30 -1.07 6.67 -1.84
C THR A 30 -0.09 7.85 -1.96
N SER A 31 -0.61 9.07 -2.15
CA SER A 31 0.22 10.27 -2.26
C SER A 31 0.91 10.63 -0.93
N GLU A 32 0.22 10.45 0.21
CA GLU A 32 0.79 10.66 1.53
C GLU A 32 1.91 9.68 1.84
N ILE A 33 1.73 8.39 1.56
CA ILE A 33 2.78 7.37 1.66
C ILE A 33 3.94 7.74 0.74
N GLN A 34 3.65 8.09 -0.51
CA GLN A 34 4.66 8.47 -1.49
C GLN A 34 5.51 9.64 -0.99
N ALA A 35 4.88 10.71 -0.48
CA ALA A 35 5.56 11.89 0.04
C ALA A 35 6.35 11.58 1.32
N THR A 36 5.74 10.87 2.27
CA THR A 36 6.33 10.57 3.59
C THR A 36 7.58 9.71 3.46
N PHE A 37 7.56 8.72 2.57
CA PHE A 37 8.65 7.76 2.40
C PHE A 37 9.58 8.07 1.22
N ALA A 38 9.40 9.23 0.58
CA ALA A 38 10.14 9.68 -0.60
C ALA A 38 10.16 8.62 -1.72
N LEU A 39 8.98 8.07 -2.03
CA LEU A 39 8.82 7.05 -3.07
C LEU A 39 8.60 7.69 -4.44
N GLU A 40 9.03 6.99 -5.48
CA GLU A 40 8.76 7.33 -6.87
C GLU A 40 7.73 6.36 -7.46
N ALA A 41 6.91 6.83 -8.40
CA ALA A 41 6.07 5.93 -9.17
C ALA A 41 6.94 5.02 -10.06
N ASP A 42 6.77 3.70 -9.93
CA ASP A 42 7.45 2.70 -10.75
C ASP A 42 6.60 2.27 -11.96
N SER A 43 5.29 2.52 -11.91
CA SER A 43 4.37 2.18 -12.99
C SER A 43 3.20 3.16 -13.10
N LEU A 44 2.55 3.17 -14.27
CA LEU A 44 1.29 3.88 -14.44
C LEU A 44 0.19 3.20 -13.60
N PRO A 45 -0.73 3.96 -12.99
CA PRO A 45 -1.87 3.41 -12.26
C PRO A 45 -2.65 2.40 -13.12
N ARG A 46 -2.96 1.25 -12.54
CA ARG A 46 -3.82 0.23 -13.16
C ARG A 46 -5.13 0.20 -12.39
N SER A 47 -6.23 0.53 -13.06
CA SER A 47 -7.57 0.42 -12.49
C SER A 47 -8.47 -0.34 -13.46
N ASN A 48 -9.31 -1.22 -12.94
CA ASN A 48 -10.39 -1.82 -13.73
C ASN A 48 -11.73 -1.05 -13.57
N LEU A 49 -11.69 0.12 -12.91
CA LEU A 49 -12.81 1.05 -12.66
C LEU A 49 -13.99 0.49 -11.86
N ALA A 50 -14.04 -0.82 -11.62
CA ALA A 50 -15.16 -1.49 -10.94
C ALA A 50 -14.78 -1.96 -9.53
N ASP A 51 -13.65 -2.65 -9.40
CA ASP A 51 -13.38 -3.44 -8.19
C ASP A 51 -11.95 -3.29 -7.66
N ARG A 52 -11.01 -2.77 -8.45
CA ARG A 52 -9.60 -2.69 -8.06
C ARG A 52 -8.86 -1.52 -8.70
N SER A 53 -8.06 -0.84 -7.88
CA SER A 53 -7.05 0.15 -8.32
C SER A 53 -5.69 -0.19 -7.72
N VAL A 54 -4.62 0.04 -8.48
CA VAL A 54 -3.26 -0.36 -8.12
C VAL A 54 -2.25 0.67 -8.60
N ILE A 55 -1.28 1.03 -7.74
CA ILE A 55 -0.12 1.86 -8.05
C ILE A 55 1.13 1.23 -7.46
N THR A 56 2.18 1.05 -8.28
CA THR A 56 3.49 0.60 -7.80
C THR A 56 4.38 1.79 -7.47
N LEU A 57 4.96 1.77 -6.28
CA LEU A 57 5.89 2.78 -5.78
C LEU A 57 7.25 2.13 -5.47
N ARG A 58 8.34 2.90 -5.59
CA ARG A 58 9.70 2.41 -5.33
C ARG A 58 10.58 3.39 -4.57
N ARG A 59 11.58 2.86 -3.86
CA ARG A 59 12.70 3.57 -3.24
C ARG A 59 13.98 2.75 -3.39
N GLY A 60 14.81 3.12 -4.36
CA GLY A 60 15.94 2.28 -4.77
C GLY A 60 15.45 0.92 -5.28
N GLU A 61 15.92 -0.16 -4.66
CA GLU A 61 15.51 -1.53 -4.97
C GLU A 61 14.20 -1.96 -4.28
N ALA A 62 13.74 -1.23 -3.26
CA ALA A 62 12.47 -1.52 -2.60
C ALA A 62 11.31 -1.09 -3.50
N ARG A 63 10.33 -1.98 -3.67
CA ARG A 63 9.11 -1.80 -4.45
C ARG A 63 7.90 -2.26 -3.65
N ILE A 64 6.91 -1.40 -3.54
CA ILE A 64 5.63 -1.71 -2.91
C ILE A 64 4.50 -1.51 -3.92
N GLU A 65 3.43 -2.25 -3.72
CA GLU A 65 2.16 -2.03 -4.38
C GLU A 65 1.21 -1.39 -3.38
N THR A 66 0.62 -0.26 -3.75
CA THR A 66 -0.59 0.26 -3.09
C THR A 66 -1.78 -0.17 -3.92
N ALA A 67 -2.78 -0.75 -3.27
CA ALA A 67 -3.99 -1.21 -3.93
C ALA A 67 -5.22 -0.76 -3.15
N TRP A 68 -6.32 -0.64 -3.87
CA TRP A 68 -7.64 -0.58 -3.28
C TRP A 68 -8.51 -1.64 -3.93
N ASP A 69 -9.29 -2.37 -3.12
CA ASP A 69 -10.37 -3.22 -3.59
C ASP A 69 -11.62 -3.10 -2.71
N ASN A 70 -12.77 -3.47 -3.28
CA ASN A 70 -14.07 -3.32 -2.64
C ASN A 70 -14.34 -4.32 -1.50
N TRP A 71 -13.45 -5.28 -1.24
CA TRP A 71 -13.58 -6.26 -0.15
C TRP A 71 -12.71 -5.90 1.05
N SER A 72 -11.53 -5.36 0.81
CA SER A 72 -10.48 -5.18 1.81
C SER A 72 -10.22 -3.71 2.12
N GLY A 73 -10.63 -2.78 1.26
CA GLY A 73 -10.28 -1.37 1.38
C GLY A 73 -8.89 -1.11 0.80
N PHE A 74 -8.01 -0.48 1.57
CA PHE A 74 -6.67 -0.08 1.12
C PHE A 74 -5.60 -1.08 1.58
N ILE A 75 -4.69 -1.44 0.66
CA ILE A 75 -3.67 -2.45 0.89
C ILE A 75 -2.30 -1.89 0.48
N VAL A 76 -1.27 -2.20 1.26
CA VAL A 76 0.14 -1.98 0.89
C VAL A 76 0.87 -3.32 0.91
N THR A 77 1.49 -3.74 -0.19
CA THR A 77 2.13 -5.06 -0.32
C THR A 77 3.60 -4.93 -0.72
N SER A 78 4.49 -5.71 -0.11
CA SER A 78 5.89 -5.83 -0.55
C SER A 78 5.98 -6.62 -1.85
N LEU A 79 6.68 -6.09 -2.85
CA LEU A 79 6.88 -6.79 -4.13
C LEU A 79 8.17 -7.59 -4.20
N ASN A 80 9.08 -7.39 -3.25
CA ASN A 80 10.32 -8.15 -3.09
C ASN A 80 10.75 -8.16 -1.61
N GLU A 81 11.69 -9.05 -1.26
CA GLU A 81 12.16 -9.21 0.13
C GLU A 81 12.78 -7.93 0.71
N SER A 82 13.46 -7.13 -0.11
CA SER A 82 14.04 -5.85 0.32
C SER A 82 12.99 -4.79 0.68
N SER A 83 11.71 -5.03 0.34
CA SER A 83 10.61 -4.12 0.64
C SER A 83 9.91 -4.40 1.96
N ASP A 84 10.15 -5.56 2.59
CA ASP A 84 9.52 -5.90 3.88
C ASP A 84 9.87 -4.84 4.95
N ALA A 85 11.09 -4.31 4.93
CA ALA A 85 11.49 -3.21 5.84
C ALA A 85 10.67 -1.94 5.61
N LEU A 86 10.48 -1.54 4.34
CA LEU A 86 9.67 -0.37 3.97
C LEU A 86 8.20 -0.57 4.36
N VAL A 87 7.64 -1.76 4.17
CA VAL A 87 6.26 -2.06 4.59
C VAL A 87 6.13 -1.96 6.12
N ASN A 88 7.09 -2.46 6.90
CA ASN A 88 7.07 -2.28 8.36
C ASN A 88 7.17 -0.80 8.78
N GLU A 89 7.98 0.02 8.10
CA GLU A 89 8.04 1.47 8.33
C GLU A 89 6.67 2.13 8.10
N ILE A 90 5.98 1.78 7.00
CA ILE A 90 4.64 2.28 6.67
C ILE A 90 3.61 1.83 7.72
N TYR A 91 3.68 0.57 8.17
CA TYR A 91 2.80 0.04 9.21
C TYR A 91 2.94 0.83 10.52
N ALA A 92 4.18 1.09 10.94
CA ALA A 92 4.47 1.86 12.14
C ALA A 92 3.94 3.31 12.01
N TRP A 93 4.07 3.91 10.82
CA TRP A 93 3.55 5.26 10.55
C TRP A 93 2.03 5.35 10.71
N PHE A 94 1.27 4.36 10.23
CA PHE A 94 -0.18 4.29 10.48
C PHE A 94 -0.55 4.21 11.96
N GLY A 95 0.32 3.69 12.82
CA GLY A 95 0.12 3.68 14.28
C GLY A 95 0.42 5.02 14.97
N THR A 96 1.00 5.99 14.25
CA THR A 96 1.37 7.32 14.78
C THR A 96 0.53 8.46 14.24
N ALA A 97 -0.23 8.23 13.15
CA ALA A 97 -1.15 9.18 12.53
C ALA A 97 -2.53 9.15 13.20
#